data_AF-W5W6G0-F1
#
_entry.id   AF-W5W6G0-F1
#
_cell.length_a   1.000
_cell.length_b   1.000
_cell.length_c   1.000
_cell.angle_alpha   90.00
_cell.angle_beta   90.00
_cell.angle_gamma   90.00
#
_symmetry.space_group_name_H-M   'P 1'
#
loop_
_entity.id
_entity.type
_entity.pdbx_description
1 polymer ?
#
loop_
_entity_poly.entity_id
_entity_poly.type
_entity_poly.pdbx_seq_one_letter_code
_entity_poly.pdbx_strand_id
1 'polypeptide(L)' 'MSTSTLITYSDPRSIGERTELIRSWHLRGAMAWELSQDSNDHALINALSPLLH' A
#
# COMPACT_ATOMS: atom_id res chain seq x y z
N MET A 1 -27.85 20.90 -2.53
CA MET A 1 -26.54 21.26 -3.13
C MET A 1 -25.69 20.01 -3.15
N SER A 2 -25.10 19.66 -4.30
CA SER A 2 -24.15 18.55 -4.41
C SER A 2 -22.73 19.12 -4.27
N THR A 3 -21.92 18.54 -3.39
CA THR A 3 -20.52 18.95 -3.18
C THR A 3 -19.61 17.94 -3.87
N SER A 4 -18.72 18.41 -4.73
CA SER A 4 -17.68 17.55 -5.32
C SER A 4 -16.60 17.24 -4.29
N THR A 5 -16.29 15.96 -4.10
CA THR A 5 -15.26 15.49 -3.16
C THR A 5 -14.20 14.71 -3.91
N LEU A 6 -12.94 15.09 -3.71
CA LEU A 6 -11.78 14.37 -4.22
C LEU A 6 -11.09 13.64 -3.05
N ILE A 7 -10.83 12.34 -3.22
CA ILE A 7 -10.12 11.52 -2.24
C ILE A 7 -8.93 10.87 -2.96
N THR A 8 -7.75 10.98 -2.35
CA THR A 8 -6.55 10.27 -2.77
C THR A 8 -6.13 9.29 -1.69
N TYR A 9 -5.77 8.07 -2.09
CA TYR A 9 -5.37 7.01 -1.19
C TYR A 9 -4.46 6.01 -1.93
N SER A 10 -3.89 5.06 -1.19
CA SER A 10 -3.17 3.93 -1.78
C SER A 10 -4.03 2.68 -1.74
N ASP A 11 -4.05 1.97 -2.85
CA ASP A 11 -4.73 0.69 -3.04
C ASP A 11 -3.70 -0.46 -3.17
N PRO A 12 -4.14 -1.73 -3.21
CA PRO A 12 -3.21 -2.86 -3.36
C PRO A 12 -2.33 -2.76 -4.61
N ARG A 13 -2.83 -2.19 -5.71
CA ARG A 13 -2.07 -2.02 -6.96
C ARG A 13 -0.90 -1.05 -6.77
N SER A 14 -1.18 0.17 -6.31
CA SER A 14 -0.17 1.20 -6.11
C SER A 14 0.83 0.84 -5.00
N ILE A 15 0.42 0.04 -4.01
CA ILE A 15 1.36 -0.55 -3.04
C ILE A 15 2.25 -1.59 -3.72
N GLY A 16 1.72 -2.47 -4.56
CA GLY A 16 2.50 -3.44 -5.33
C GLY A 16 3.56 -2.77 -6.22
N GLU A 17 3.19 -1.71 -6.93
CA GLU A 17 4.12 -0.92 -7.76
C GLU A 17 5.23 -0.28 -6.91
N ARG A 18 4.92 0.20 -5.69
CA ARG A 18 5.95 0.70 -4.76
C ARG A 18 6.83 -0.41 -4.20
N THR A 19 6.29 -1.60 -3.97
CA THR A 19 7.06 -2.79 -3.57
C THR A 19 8.12 -3.12 -4.62
N GLU A 20 7.77 -3.07 -5.91
CA GLU A 20 8.74 -3.24 -7.01
C GLU A 20 9.85 -2.17 -6.97
N LEU A 21 9.47 -0.91 -6.74
CA LEU A 21 10.43 0.19 -6.62
C LEU A 21 11.42 -0.05 -5.47
N ILE A 22 10.93 -0.39 -4.28
CA ILE A 22 11.74 -0.68 -3.09
C ILE A 22 12.78 -1.76 -3.39
N ARG A 23 12.38 -2.84 -4.06
CA ARG A 23 13.29 -3.92 -4.46
C ARG A 23 14.32 -3.44 -5.48
N SER A 24 13.89 -2.76 -6.54
CA SER A 24 14.78 -2.29 -7.60
C SER A 24 15.86 -1.32 -7.10
N TRP A 25 15.55 -0.56 -6.04
CA TRP A 25 16.45 0.44 -5.46
C TRP A 25 17.24 -0.08 -4.25
N HIS A 26 17.13 -1.36 -3.92
CA HIS A 26 17.80 -1.97 -2.77
C HIS A 26 17.50 -1.25 -1.44
N LEU A 27 16.27 -0.74 -1.29
CA LEU A 27 15.82 -0.14 -0.04
C LEU A 27 15.54 -1.23 1.00
N ARG A 28 15.62 -0.88 2.29
CA ARG A 28 15.49 -1.84 3.39
C ARG A 28 14.10 -2.46 3.51
N GLY A 29 13.04 -1.72 3.19
CA GLY A 29 11.65 -2.18 3.34
C GLY A 29 10.64 -1.04 3.32
N ALA A 30 9.42 -1.34 3.77
CA ALA A 30 8.30 -0.39 3.89
C ALA A 30 7.75 -0.39 5.32
N MET A 31 6.99 0.66 5.65
CA MET A 31 6.26 0.80 6.91
C MET A 31 4.80 1.15 6.61
N ALA A 32 3.87 0.53 7.33
CA ALA A 32 2.43 0.80 7.21
C ALA A 32 1.94 1.61 8.41
N TRP A 33 1.30 2.75 8.14
CA TRP A 33 0.48 3.47 9.10
C TRP A 33 -0.98 3.43 8.61
N GLU A 34 -1.89 2.75 9.29
CA GLU A 34 -1.69 1.76 10.34
C GLU A 34 -2.56 0.52 10.06
N LEU A 35 -2.43 -0.56 10.84
CA LEU A 35 -3.02 -1.85 10.48
C LEU A 35 -4.55 -1.88 10.53
N SER A 36 -5.18 -1.07 11.40
CA SER A 36 -6.64 -1.06 11.60
C SER A 36 -7.42 -0.44 10.43
N GLN A 37 -6.73 0.27 9.54
CA GLN A 37 -7.29 0.81 8.30
C GLN A 37 -7.25 -0.17 7.11
N ASP A 38 -6.61 -1.33 7.26
CA ASP A 38 -6.65 -2.36 6.22
C ASP A 38 -8.03 -3.03 6.16
N SER A 39 -8.34 -3.65 5.03
CA SER A 39 -9.57 -4.43 4.88
C SER A 39 -9.52 -5.70 5.75
N ASN A 40 -10.69 -6.32 5.97
CA ASN A 40 -10.77 -7.61 6.66
C ASN A 40 -9.97 -8.73 5.96
N ASP A 41 -9.73 -8.59 4.65
CA ASP A 41 -8.92 -9.52 3.86
C ASP A 41 -7.42 -9.16 3.87
N HIS A 42 -7.02 -8.13 4.62
CA HIS A 42 -5.65 -7.65 4.77
C HIS A 42 -4.99 -7.30 3.42
N ALA A 43 -5.76 -6.69 2.51
CA ALA A 43 -5.35 -6.49 1.13
C ALA A 43 -4.12 -5.58 0.98
N LEU A 44 -3.97 -4.56 1.84
CA LEU A 44 -2.87 -3.61 1.76
C LEU A 44 -1.57 -4.19 2.30
N ILE A 45 -1.59 -4.88 3.45
CA ILE A 45 -0.38 -5.51 3.99
C ILE A 45 0.06 -6.69 3.12
N ASN A 46 -0.88 -7.45 2.53
CA ASN A 46 -0.56 -8.54 1.60
C ASN A 46 0.16 -8.03 0.34
N ALA A 47 -0.14 -6.80 -0.11
CA ALA A 47 0.58 -6.19 -1.24
C ALA A 47 2.05 -5.82 -0.92
N LEU A 48 2.44 -5.77 0.36
CA LEU A 48 3.83 -5.62 0.81
C LEU A 48 4.57 -6.96 0.97
N SER A 49 3.85 -8.09 0.93
CA SER A 49 4.44 -9.43 1.16
C SER A 49 5.67 -9.77 0.28
N PRO A 50 5.82 -9.28 -0.96
CA PRO A 50 7.04 -9.56 -1.74
C PRO A 50 8.33 -8.94 -1.16
N LEU A 51 8.24 -8.05 -0.15
CA LEU A 51 9.41 -7.54 0.57
C LEU A 51 9.95 -8.51 1.63
N LEU A 52 9.21 -9.58 1.93
CA LEU A 52 9.55 -10.55 2.97
C LEU A 52 10.28 -11.80 2.44
N HIS A 53 10.55 -11.86 1.13
CA HIS A 53 11.14 -13.00 0.43
C HIS A 53 12.39 -12.63 -0.38
#